data_AF-A0A8T9BK18-F1
#
_entry.id   AF-A0A8T9BK18-F1
#
_cell.length_a   1.000
_cell.length_b   1.000
_cell.length_c   1.000
_cell.angle_alpha   90.00
_cell.angle_beta   90.00
_cell.angle_gamma   90.00
#
_symmetry.space_group_name_H-M   'P 1'
#
loop_
_entity.id
_entity.type
_entity.pdbx_description
1 polymer ?
#
loop_
_entity_poly.entity_id
_entity_poly.type
_entity_poly.pdbx_seq_one_letter_code
_entity_poly.pdbx_strand_id
1 'polypeptide(L)'
;MLFRLVGAASNPLSLLTVSFAHEGFHKIMSTDAKVMSQEEKMLRADTTRRRLSSRCKGLLETPDFKSHGPYATVQYLHRIVKDFLRHSNNTFDPDQEFCAAFLLHLKMKKPDGKVHLAQFVASFTGCIEHSVRLDTNAKNKNMHIETLNELERICNTNFDFNDLEHGSYLFDALISQRKREGHLQEEYRHWPVGTTLFMDYALVYPLYSYVEHWLENTSKADLQSSGKFILLKAARREDVQMVTILLDILLEGGVNPDAHVAKESMTVWQLVLLQLQIVDLAQGQAESGRCAVWAEIIRIFLEHRADPCATVDDLPVRAVIMSAFECDHVRAGQLLSLLPKLQEENRGGSKLQFQGFKRLFK
;
A
#
# COMPACT_ATOMS: atom_id res chain seq x y z
N MET A 1 11.73 15.81 -22.25
CA MET A 1 10.56 15.33 -21.50
C MET A 1 9.81 14.22 -22.25
N LEU A 2 9.10 14.49 -23.35
CA LEU A 2 8.26 13.52 -24.07
C LEU A 2 8.95 12.17 -24.38
N PHE A 3 10.17 12.22 -24.94
CA PHE A 3 10.97 11.02 -25.19
C PHE A 3 11.30 10.20 -23.95
N ARG A 4 11.51 10.86 -22.80
CA ARG A 4 11.82 10.21 -21.53
C ARG A 4 10.57 9.59 -20.92
N LEU A 5 9.44 10.29 -21.00
CA LEU A 5 8.15 9.75 -20.59
C LEU A 5 7.83 8.47 -21.37
N VAL A 6 7.89 8.52 -22.71
CA VAL A 6 7.64 7.33 -23.55
C VAL A 6 8.70 6.25 -23.32
N GLY A 7 9.95 6.62 -23.06
CA GLY A 7 11.04 5.67 -22.80
C GLY A 7 10.99 4.99 -21.44
N ALA A 8 10.39 5.66 -20.43
CA ALA A 8 10.23 5.15 -19.08
C ALA A 8 8.99 4.28 -18.89
N ALA A 9 8.02 4.37 -19.81
CA ALA A 9 6.81 3.57 -19.74
C ALA A 9 7.09 2.08 -19.98
N SER A 10 6.59 1.21 -19.11
CA SER A 10 6.64 -0.25 -19.31
C SER A 10 5.73 -0.71 -20.45
N ASN A 11 4.66 0.03 -20.72
CA ASN A 11 3.68 -0.23 -21.78
C ASN A 11 3.53 1.00 -22.68
N PRO A 12 3.17 0.84 -23.97
CA PRO A 12 2.90 1.97 -24.86
C PRO A 12 1.85 2.91 -24.26
N LEU A 13 2.18 4.19 -24.18
CA LEU A 13 1.29 5.20 -23.61
C LEU A 13 0.25 5.64 -24.64
N SER A 14 -1.00 5.79 -24.23
CA SER A 14 -1.99 6.46 -25.07
C SER A 14 -1.66 7.95 -25.25
N LEU A 15 -2.13 8.55 -26.34
CA LEU A 15 -2.07 10.00 -26.55
C LEU A 15 -2.68 10.79 -25.38
N LEU A 16 -3.80 10.30 -24.84
CA LEU A 16 -4.44 10.92 -23.70
C LEU A 16 -3.56 10.87 -22.46
N THR A 17 -2.93 9.73 -22.16
CA THR A 17 -1.97 9.59 -21.04
C THR A 17 -0.77 10.52 -21.21
N VAL A 18 -0.19 10.60 -22.41
CA VAL A 18 0.93 11.54 -22.70
C VAL A 18 0.48 12.99 -22.53
N SER A 19 -0.75 13.31 -22.92
CA SER A 19 -1.32 14.65 -22.72
C SER A 19 -1.46 15.00 -21.25
N PHE A 20 -1.85 14.03 -20.42
CA PHE A 20 -2.05 14.21 -18.99
C PHE A 20 -0.70 14.37 -18.28
N ALA A 21 0.25 13.47 -18.54
CA ALA A 21 1.61 13.55 -18.01
C ALA A 21 2.36 14.84 -18.40
N HIS A 22 1.94 15.55 -19.46
CA HIS A 22 2.54 16.83 -19.84
C HIS A 22 1.98 18.02 -19.05
N GLU A 23 0.86 17.89 -18.33
CA GLU A 23 0.28 19.02 -17.59
C GLU A 23 1.07 19.39 -16.33
N GLY A 24 1.87 18.47 -15.83
CA GLY A 24 2.64 18.63 -14.60
C GLY A 24 1.81 18.34 -13.35
N PHE A 25 2.50 17.79 -12.36
CA PHE A 25 1.93 17.31 -11.09
C PHE A 25 1.03 18.34 -10.40
N HIS A 26 1.54 19.55 -10.08
CA HIS A 26 0.79 20.55 -9.29
C HIS A 26 -0.51 21.00 -9.95
N LYS A 27 -0.53 21.11 -11.29
CA LYS A 27 -1.75 21.46 -12.02
C LYS A 27 -2.79 20.36 -11.90
N ILE A 28 -2.36 19.10 -12.00
CA ILE A 28 -3.27 17.95 -11.88
C ILE A 28 -3.81 17.83 -10.46
N MET A 29 -2.98 18.03 -9.44
CA MET A 29 -3.42 18.01 -8.04
C MET A 29 -4.52 19.03 -7.77
N SER A 30 -4.37 20.25 -8.31
CA SER A 30 -5.37 21.33 -8.17
C SER A 30 -6.57 21.23 -9.12
N THR A 31 -6.58 20.29 -10.06
CA THR A 31 -7.70 20.12 -11.00
C THR A 31 -8.85 19.37 -10.33
N ASP A 32 -10.07 19.92 -10.41
CA ASP A 32 -11.26 19.25 -9.88
C ASP A 32 -11.60 17.97 -10.64
N ALA A 33 -12.24 17.02 -9.94
CA ALA A 33 -12.78 15.82 -10.58
C ALA A 33 -14.00 16.21 -11.42
N LYS A 34 -13.86 16.07 -12.75
CA LYS A 34 -14.92 16.39 -13.72
C LYS A 34 -14.84 15.42 -14.88
N VAL A 35 -15.96 14.76 -15.19
CA VAL A 35 -16.04 13.85 -16.34
C VAL A 35 -15.71 14.60 -17.63
N MET A 36 -14.72 14.10 -18.37
CA MET A 36 -14.31 14.70 -19.64
C MET A 36 -15.14 14.13 -20.80
N SER A 37 -15.68 15.02 -21.64
CA SER A 37 -16.47 14.61 -22.81
C SER A 37 -15.60 13.91 -23.86
N GLN A 38 -16.21 13.13 -24.75
CA GLN A 38 -15.46 12.47 -25.81
C GLN A 38 -14.82 13.47 -26.78
N GLU A 39 -15.48 14.60 -27.04
CA GLU A 39 -14.97 15.68 -27.88
C GLU A 39 -13.74 16.34 -27.25
N GLU A 40 -13.77 16.60 -25.94
CA GLU A 40 -12.63 17.13 -25.20
C GLU A 40 -11.44 16.16 -25.23
N LYS A 41 -11.68 14.85 -25.05
CA LYS A 41 -10.65 13.81 -25.18
C LYS A 41 -10.04 13.79 -26.58
N MET A 42 -10.86 13.87 -27.62
CA MET A 42 -10.41 13.91 -29.03
C MET A 42 -9.59 15.15 -29.33
N LEU A 43 -10.06 16.33 -28.92
CA LEU A 43 -9.35 17.61 -29.11
C LEU A 43 -7.97 17.57 -28.44
N ARG A 44 -7.93 17.04 -27.21
CA ARG A 44 -6.72 16.94 -26.41
C ARG A 44 -5.73 15.93 -26.99
N ALA A 45 -6.22 14.80 -27.50
CA ALA A 45 -5.41 13.81 -28.19
C ALA A 45 -4.83 14.34 -29.51
N ASP A 46 -5.64 14.98 -30.35
CA ASP A 46 -5.16 15.55 -31.62
C ASP A 46 -4.14 16.66 -31.39
N THR A 47 -4.37 17.52 -30.38
CA THR A 47 -3.40 18.54 -29.95
C THR A 47 -2.08 17.90 -29.53
N THR A 48 -2.13 16.82 -28.76
CA THR A 48 -0.95 16.10 -28.28
C THR A 48 -0.21 15.41 -29.45
N ARG A 49 -0.94 14.82 -30.39
CA ARG A 49 -0.40 14.22 -31.61
C ARG A 49 0.33 15.26 -32.47
N ARG A 50 -0.28 16.41 -32.74
CA ARG A 50 0.36 17.51 -33.49
C ARG A 50 1.61 18.00 -32.78
N ARG A 51 1.59 18.10 -31.45
CA ARG A 51 2.77 18.45 -30.64
C ARG A 51 3.88 17.41 -30.75
N LEU A 52 3.56 16.12 -30.72
CA LEU A 52 4.54 15.05 -30.94
C LEU A 52 5.18 15.18 -32.33
N SER A 53 4.38 15.32 -33.39
CA SER A 53 4.91 15.50 -34.76
C SER A 53 5.83 16.71 -34.87
N SER A 54 5.42 17.86 -34.31
CA SER A 54 6.19 19.11 -34.37
C SER A 54 7.46 19.08 -33.52
N ARG A 55 7.37 18.67 -32.24
CA ARG A 55 8.48 18.76 -31.28
C ARG A 55 9.44 17.58 -31.35
N CYS A 56 8.96 16.40 -31.71
CA CYS A 56 9.78 15.20 -31.84
C CYS A 56 10.28 14.98 -33.27
N LYS A 57 9.98 15.89 -34.22
CA LYS A 57 10.45 15.84 -35.62
C LYS A 57 10.21 14.48 -36.28
N GLY A 58 9.04 13.89 -36.01
CA GLY A 58 8.65 12.56 -36.54
C GLY A 58 9.29 11.35 -35.85
N LEU A 59 10.11 11.54 -34.81
CA LEU A 59 10.74 10.42 -34.10
C LEU A 59 9.77 9.65 -33.18
N LEU A 60 8.65 10.27 -32.82
CA LEU A 60 7.51 9.64 -32.17
C LEU A 60 6.30 9.76 -33.09
N GLU A 61 5.51 8.68 -33.16
CA GLU A 61 4.31 8.61 -34.00
C GLU A 61 3.16 7.90 -33.27
N THR A 62 1.98 8.00 -33.89
CA THR A 62 0.71 7.40 -33.41
C THR A 62 -0.04 6.83 -34.62
N PRO A 63 0.38 5.66 -35.14
CA PRO A 63 -0.11 5.16 -36.43
C PRO A 63 -1.60 4.84 -36.42
N ASP A 64 -2.13 4.53 -35.24
CA ASP A 64 -3.49 4.04 -34.98
C ASP A 64 -4.46 5.15 -34.55
N PHE A 65 -4.08 6.43 -34.74
CA PHE A 65 -4.92 7.58 -34.35
C PHE A 65 -6.29 7.58 -35.01
N LYS A 66 -6.38 7.16 -36.27
CA LYS A 66 -7.66 7.13 -37.01
C LYS A 66 -8.65 6.13 -36.44
N SER A 67 -8.17 5.01 -35.89
CA SER A 67 -9.01 3.94 -35.34
C SER A 67 -9.27 4.09 -33.84
N HIS A 68 -8.27 4.55 -33.07
CA HIS A 68 -8.36 4.58 -31.60
C HIS A 68 -8.46 5.99 -31.00
N GLY A 69 -8.32 7.04 -31.80
CA GLY A 69 -8.48 8.44 -31.37
C GLY A 69 -7.64 8.76 -30.11
N PRO A 70 -8.24 9.06 -28.94
CA PRO A 70 -7.49 9.43 -27.74
C PRO A 70 -6.67 8.28 -27.15
N TYR A 71 -7.06 7.04 -27.45
CA TYR A 71 -6.44 5.84 -26.92
C TYR A 71 -5.34 5.28 -27.84
N ALA A 72 -5.11 5.94 -28.99
CA ALA A 72 -4.02 5.62 -29.89
C ALA A 72 -2.68 5.67 -29.18
N THR A 73 -1.84 4.67 -29.43
CA THR A 73 -0.59 4.48 -28.69
C THR A 73 0.56 5.27 -29.30
N VAL A 74 1.40 5.84 -28.45
CA VAL A 74 2.60 6.56 -28.85
C VAL A 74 3.76 5.58 -28.92
N GLN A 75 4.41 5.52 -30.09
CA GLN A 75 5.56 4.65 -30.32
C GLN A 75 6.73 5.41 -30.96
N TYR A 76 7.92 4.83 -30.83
CA TYR A 76 9.08 5.31 -31.58
C TYR A 76 8.94 4.92 -33.05
N LEU A 77 9.23 5.86 -33.95
CA LEU A 77 9.25 5.56 -35.39
C LEU A 77 10.31 4.50 -35.73
N HIS A 78 11.43 4.50 -35.00
CA HIS A 78 12.50 3.53 -35.20
C HIS A 78 13.17 3.14 -33.87
N ARG A 79 13.51 1.86 -33.71
CA ARG A 79 14.20 1.30 -32.53
C ARG A 79 15.47 2.08 -32.12
N ILE A 80 16.34 2.44 -33.07
CA ILE A 80 17.58 3.21 -32.85
C ILE A 80 17.35 4.51 -32.08
N VAL A 81 16.21 5.18 -32.29
CA VAL A 81 15.85 6.40 -31.55
C VAL A 81 15.74 6.12 -30.05
N LYS A 82 15.12 5.00 -29.68
CA LYS A 82 14.99 4.56 -28.28
C LYS A 82 16.36 4.34 -27.65
N ASP A 83 17.27 3.68 -28.37
CA ASP A 83 18.61 3.37 -27.87
C ASP A 83 19.49 4.63 -27.72
N PHE A 84 19.38 5.57 -28.66
CA PHE A 84 20.10 6.84 -28.59
C PHE A 84 19.71 7.67 -27.36
N LEU A 85 18.41 7.74 -27.03
CA LEU A 85 17.87 8.63 -26.00
C LEU A 85 18.11 8.16 -24.56
N ARG A 86 18.56 6.91 -24.36
CA ARG A 86 18.85 6.34 -23.03
C ARG A 86 20.01 7.03 -22.29
N HIS A 87 20.87 7.78 -22.99
CA HIS A 87 22.12 8.31 -22.44
C HIS A 87 22.02 9.74 -21.86
N SER A 88 20.82 10.28 -21.62
CA SER A 88 20.67 11.66 -21.13
C SER A 88 20.55 11.75 -19.60
N ASN A 89 21.62 12.17 -18.93
CA ASN A 89 21.65 12.49 -17.49
C ASN A 89 20.82 13.74 -17.23
N ASN A 90 19.67 13.61 -16.55
CA ASN A 90 18.83 14.76 -16.21
C ASN A 90 17.84 14.42 -15.08
N THR A 91 17.44 15.43 -14.31
CA THR A 91 16.59 15.40 -13.08
C THR A 91 15.12 15.01 -13.26
N PHE A 92 14.67 14.66 -14.46
CA PHE A 92 13.27 14.30 -14.71
C PHE A 92 12.92 12.95 -14.07
N ASP A 93 11.89 12.95 -13.24
CA ASP A 93 11.32 11.76 -12.61
C ASP A 93 10.05 11.33 -13.37
N PRO A 94 10.08 10.20 -14.11
CA PRO A 94 8.92 9.73 -14.85
C PRO A 94 7.78 9.25 -13.92
N ASP A 95 8.09 8.73 -12.73
CA ASP A 95 7.08 8.15 -11.84
C ASP A 95 6.13 9.25 -11.33
N GLN A 96 6.66 10.44 -11.06
CA GLN A 96 5.86 11.63 -10.73
C GLN A 96 4.84 11.97 -11.83
N GLU A 97 5.27 12.02 -13.09
CA GLU A 97 4.38 12.40 -14.19
C GLU A 97 3.37 11.29 -14.50
N PHE A 98 3.73 10.02 -14.26
CA PHE A 98 2.79 8.91 -14.39
C PHE A 98 1.73 8.92 -13.28
N CYS A 99 2.10 9.13 -12.02
CA CYS A 99 1.14 9.32 -10.94
C CYS A 99 0.14 10.43 -11.29
N ALA A 100 0.64 11.58 -11.72
CA ALA A 100 -0.21 12.69 -12.14
C ALA A 100 -1.13 12.28 -13.30
N ALA A 101 -0.60 11.65 -14.35
CA ALA A 101 -1.40 11.23 -15.48
C ALA A 101 -2.52 10.25 -15.11
N PHE A 102 -2.22 9.27 -14.26
CA PHE A 102 -3.19 8.30 -13.78
C PHE A 102 -4.23 8.92 -12.84
N LEU A 103 -3.82 9.81 -11.93
CA LEU A 103 -4.76 10.61 -11.13
C LEU A 103 -5.72 11.39 -12.03
N LEU A 104 -5.22 12.04 -13.08
CA LEU A 104 -6.08 12.79 -14.00
C LEU A 104 -7.02 11.86 -14.77
N HIS A 105 -6.60 10.66 -15.16
CA HIS A 105 -7.51 9.65 -15.73
C HIS A 105 -8.65 9.32 -14.77
N LEU A 106 -8.37 9.16 -13.49
CA LEU A 106 -9.37 8.86 -12.47
C LEU A 106 -10.32 10.05 -12.23
N LYS A 107 -9.79 11.27 -12.16
CA LYS A 107 -10.58 12.52 -12.04
C LYS A 107 -11.55 12.75 -13.19
N MET A 108 -11.21 12.24 -14.38
CA MET A 108 -11.93 12.52 -15.63
C MET A 108 -12.93 11.42 -16.01
N LYS A 109 -13.07 10.38 -15.18
CA LYS A 109 -13.98 9.25 -15.39
C LYS A 109 -15.11 9.26 -14.35
N LYS A 110 -16.29 8.85 -14.79
CA LYS A 110 -17.34 8.35 -13.90
C LYS A 110 -17.27 6.82 -13.91
N PRO A 111 -17.37 6.13 -12.77
CA PRO A 111 -17.50 4.68 -12.74
C PRO A 111 -18.95 4.30 -13.09
N ASP A 112 -19.37 4.48 -14.34
CA ASP A 112 -20.67 4.00 -14.82
C ASP A 112 -20.54 2.64 -15.51
N GLY A 113 -20.65 1.57 -14.72
CA GLY A 113 -20.72 0.19 -15.21
C GLY A 113 -19.38 -0.55 -15.29
N LYS A 114 -19.43 -1.82 -15.73
CA LYS A 114 -18.31 -2.78 -15.62
C LYS A 114 -17.06 -2.40 -16.44
N VAL A 115 -17.24 -1.90 -17.66
CA VAL A 115 -16.12 -1.50 -18.53
C VAL A 115 -15.36 -0.32 -17.92
N HIS A 116 -16.09 0.62 -17.30
CA HIS A 116 -15.51 1.78 -16.64
C HIS A 116 -14.74 1.38 -15.39
N LEU A 117 -15.22 0.38 -14.65
CA LEU A 117 -14.51 -0.18 -13.48
C LEU A 117 -13.15 -0.77 -13.87
N ALA A 118 -13.05 -1.57 -14.93
CA ALA A 118 -11.78 -2.16 -15.34
C ALA A 118 -10.73 -1.09 -15.71
N GLN A 119 -11.14 -0.03 -16.41
CA GLN A 119 -10.25 1.09 -16.75
C GLN A 119 -9.90 1.96 -15.53
N PHE A 120 -10.85 2.13 -14.60
CA PHE A 120 -10.60 2.79 -13.33
C PHE A 120 -9.54 2.03 -12.54
N VAL A 121 -9.74 0.73 -12.35
CA VAL A 121 -8.82 -0.19 -11.68
C VAL A 121 -7.43 -0.17 -12.32
N ALA A 122 -7.33 -0.20 -13.66
CA ALA A 122 -6.04 -0.09 -14.34
C ALA A 122 -5.33 1.26 -14.06
N SER A 123 -6.08 2.36 -14.04
CA SER A 123 -5.51 3.69 -13.75
C SER A 123 -5.12 3.81 -12.27
N PHE A 124 -5.92 3.26 -11.38
CA PHE A 124 -5.68 3.21 -9.95
C PHE A 124 -4.41 2.41 -9.63
N THR A 125 -4.30 1.19 -10.16
CA THR A 125 -3.10 0.35 -10.00
C THR A 125 -1.86 1.03 -10.56
N GLY A 126 -1.95 1.64 -11.76
CA GLY A 126 -0.84 2.42 -12.32
C GLY A 126 -0.41 3.59 -11.42
N CYS A 127 -1.37 4.32 -10.84
CA CYS A 127 -1.07 5.39 -9.89
C CYS A 127 -0.31 4.88 -8.66
N ILE A 128 -0.74 3.74 -8.11
CA ILE A 128 -0.13 3.11 -6.94
C ILE A 128 1.27 2.60 -7.23
N GLU A 129 1.47 1.90 -8.34
CA GLU A 129 2.79 1.37 -8.72
C GLU A 129 3.84 2.47 -8.83
N HIS A 130 3.50 3.58 -9.48
CA HIS A 130 4.38 4.73 -9.58
C HIS A 130 4.53 5.45 -8.23
N SER A 131 3.48 5.47 -7.41
CA SER A 131 3.54 6.05 -6.07
C SER A 131 4.50 5.28 -5.16
N VAL A 132 4.49 3.95 -5.19
CA VAL A 132 5.45 3.10 -4.45
C VAL A 132 6.89 3.44 -4.86
N ARG A 133 7.15 3.67 -6.15
CA ARG A 133 8.50 4.05 -6.62
C ARG A 133 8.90 5.43 -6.13
N LEU A 134 7.96 6.39 -6.08
CA LEU A 134 8.21 7.70 -5.48
C LEU A 134 8.54 7.59 -3.99
N ASP A 135 7.92 6.65 -3.27
CA ASP A 135 8.20 6.43 -1.85
C ASP A 135 9.66 6.03 -1.60
N THR A 136 10.22 5.19 -2.46
CA THR A 136 11.63 4.80 -2.37
C THR A 136 12.60 5.95 -2.62
N ASN A 137 12.13 7.06 -3.19
CA ASN A 137 12.90 8.26 -3.45
C ASN A 137 12.63 9.34 -2.38
N ALA A 138 13.54 9.46 -1.41
CA ALA A 138 13.40 10.40 -0.29
C ALA A 138 13.10 11.86 -0.69
N LYS A 139 13.50 12.30 -1.90
CA LYS A 139 13.21 13.65 -2.39
C LYS A 139 11.72 13.89 -2.64
N ASN A 140 10.96 12.82 -2.87
CA ASN A 140 9.58 12.86 -3.34
C ASN A 140 8.59 12.26 -2.32
N LYS A 141 9.00 12.03 -1.06
CA LYS A 141 8.13 11.47 0.00
C LYS A 141 6.82 12.25 0.16
N ASN A 142 6.88 13.58 0.14
CA ASN A 142 5.68 14.42 0.23
C ASN A 142 4.75 14.24 -0.98
N MET A 143 5.31 14.08 -2.18
CA MET A 143 4.52 13.91 -3.40
C MET A 143 3.79 12.56 -3.42
N HIS A 144 4.44 11.51 -2.92
CA HIS A 144 3.83 10.20 -2.70
C HIS A 144 2.59 10.33 -1.80
N ILE A 145 2.74 10.98 -0.65
CA ILE A 145 1.65 11.19 0.32
C ILE A 145 0.51 12.02 -0.31
N GLU A 146 0.83 13.15 -0.95
CA GLU A 146 -0.16 14.00 -1.62
C GLU A 146 -0.93 13.23 -2.70
N THR A 147 -0.24 12.43 -3.52
CA THR A 147 -0.84 11.59 -4.55
C THR A 147 -1.84 10.61 -3.96
N LEU A 148 -1.48 9.94 -2.85
CA LEU A 148 -2.32 8.94 -2.21
C LEU A 148 -3.51 9.55 -1.49
N ASN A 149 -3.34 10.69 -0.82
CA ASN A 149 -4.46 11.46 -0.24
C ASN A 149 -5.48 11.85 -1.31
N GLU A 150 -5.00 12.31 -2.48
CA GLU A 150 -5.88 12.66 -3.58
C GLU A 150 -6.55 11.44 -4.21
N LEU A 151 -5.84 10.31 -4.27
CA LEU A 151 -6.37 9.05 -4.73
C LEU A 151 -7.50 8.54 -3.82
N GLU A 152 -7.28 8.59 -2.49
CA GLU A 152 -8.30 8.29 -1.48
C GLU A 152 -9.52 9.20 -1.66
N ARG A 153 -9.33 10.51 -1.82
CA ARG A 153 -10.41 11.47 -2.05
C ARG A 153 -11.22 11.14 -3.31
N ILE A 154 -10.56 10.83 -4.42
CA ILE A 154 -11.21 10.44 -5.68
C ILE A 154 -12.02 9.16 -5.47
N CYS A 155 -11.46 8.17 -4.79
CA CYS A 155 -12.11 6.94 -4.42
C CYS A 155 -13.39 7.20 -3.60
N ASN A 156 -13.28 7.93 -2.50
CA ASN A 156 -14.40 8.30 -1.62
C ASN A 156 -15.51 9.04 -2.39
N THR A 157 -15.14 9.91 -3.33
CA THR A 157 -16.10 10.66 -4.17
C THR A 157 -16.86 9.76 -5.16
N ASN A 158 -16.18 8.75 -5.73
CA ASN A 158 -16.71 7.99 -6.86
C ASN A 158 -17.47 6.72 -6.45
N PHE A 159 -17.13 6.12 -5.31
CA PHE A 159 -17.67 4.83 -4.88
C PHE A 159 -18.36 4.88 -3.54
N ASP A 160 -18.46 6.06 -2.91
CA ASP A 160 -18.95 6.23 -1.53
C ASP A 160 -18.44 5.13 -0.61
N PHE A 161 -17.17 5.21 -0.24
CA PHE A 161 -16.50 4.18 0.57
C PHE A 161 -17.11 3.96 1.95
N ASN A 162 -18.04 4.82 2.38
CA ASN A 162 -18.82 4.61 3.59
C ASN A 162 -19.97 3.61 3.37
N ASP A 163 -20.39 3.41 2.12
CA ASP A 163 -21.30 2.36 1.72
C ASP A 163 -20.50 1.08 1.43
N LEU A 164 -20.59 0.14 2.37
CA LEU A 164 -19.91 -1.16 2.31
C LEU A 164 -20.24 -1.93 1.04
N GLU A 165 -21.44 -1.77 0.45
CA GLU A 165 -21.78 -2.45 -0.79
C GLU A 165 -20.93 -1.93 -1.96
N HIS A 166 -20.89 -0.61 -2.17
CA HIS A 166 -20.20 0.00 -3.30
C HIS A 166 -18.67 -0.06 -3.18
N GLY A 167 -18.14 0.19 -1.98
CA GLY A 167 -16.70 0.11 -1.73
C GLY A 167 -16.13 -1.30 -1.87
N SER A 168 -16.91 -2.33 -1.51
CA SER A 168 -16.49 -3.73 -1.64
C SER A 168 -16.21 -4.13 -3.10
N TYR A 169 -17.00 -3.63 -4.06
CA TYR A 169 -16.81 -3.97 -5.47
C TYR A 169 -15.46 -3.49 -6.04
N LEU A 170 -15.06 -2.27 -5.71
CA LEU A 170 -13.76 -1.76 -6.14
C LEU A 170 -12.64 -2.53 -5.47
N PHE A 171 -12.76 -2.80 -4.17
CA PHE A 171 -11.78 -3.58 -3.43
C PHE A 171 -11.63 -5.00 -4.01
N ASP A 172 -12.74 -5.70 -4.25
CA ASP A 172 -12.75 -7.03 -4.87
C ASP A 172 -12.12 -7.02 -6.26
N ALA A 173 -12.39 -5.98 -7.06
CA ALA A 173 -11.79 -5.83 -8.39
C ALA A 173 -10.26 -5.63 -8.30
N LEU A 174 -9.78 -4.84 -7.33
CA LEU A 174 -8.36 -4.60 -7.07
C LEU A 174 -7.66 -5.87 -6.58
N ILE A 175 -8.23 -6.56 -5.60
CA ILE A 175 -7.71 -7.84 -5.08
C ILE A 175 -7.69 -8.90 -6.19
N SER A 176 -8.75 -8.98 -6.99
CA SER A 176 -8.82 -9.91 -8.13
C SER A 176 -7.73 -9.61 -9.17
N GLN A 177 -7.44 -8.34 -9.44
CA GLN A 177 -6.33 -7.99 -10.34
C GLN A 177 -5.00 -8.47 -9.78
N ARG A 178 -4.68 -8.15 -8.52
CA ARG A 178 -3.43 -8.54 -7.86
C ARG A 178 -3.25 -10.06 -7.78
N LYS A 179 -4.33 -10.80 -7.54
CA LYS A 179 -4.31 -12.28 -7.59
C LYS A 179 -3.92 -12.79 -8.98
N ARG A 180 -4.48 -12.21 -10.05
CA ARG A 180 -4.11 -12.59 -11.45
C ARG A 180 -2.65 -12.30 -11.76
N GLU A 181 -2.07 -11.29 -11.14
CA GLU A 181 -0.65 -10.95 -11.28
C GLU A 181 0.28 -11.86 -10.44
N GLY A 182 -0.28 -12.85 -9.72
CA GLY A 182 0.51 -13.81 -8.92
C GLY A 182 1.08 -13.22 -7.64
N HIS A 183 0.57 -12.06 -7.24
CA HIS A 183 1.14 -11.28 -6.14
C HIS A 183 0.43 -11.49 -4.79
N LEU A 184 -0.72 -12.15 -4.78
CA LEU A 184 -1.46 -12.48 -3.56
C LEU A 184 -1.71 -13.99 -3.54
N GLN A 185 -1.10 -14.69 -2.58
CA GLN A 185 -1.43 -16.08 -2.27
C GLN A 185 -2.73 -16.10 -1.44
N GLU A 186 -3.65 -16.98 -1.78
CA GLU A 186 -5.06 -16.89 -1.41
C GLU A 186 -5.33 -17.04 0.09
N GLU A 187 -6.10 -16.11 0.68
CA GLU A 187 -7.28 -16.35 1.54
C GLU A 187 -7.78 -15.02 2.10
N TYR A 188 -8.42 -14.28 1.22
CA TYR A 188 -8.97 -12.98 1.50
C TYR A 188 -10.48 -13.15 1.64
N ARG A 189 -10.89 -13.87 2.69
CA ARG A 189 -12.31 -14.14 2.98
C ARG A 189 -12.68 -13.38 4.24
N HIS A 190 -13.49 -12.34 4.04
CA HIS A 190 -14.18 -11.56 5.07
C HIS A 190 -13.25 -10.75 5.99
N TRP A 191 -13.09 -9.47 5.67
CA TRP A 191 -12.38 -8.52 6.53
C TRP A 191 -13.38 -7.88 7.50
N PRO A 192 -13.01 -7.75 8.78
CA PRO A 192 -13.86 -7.09 9.75
C PRO A 192 -14.02 -5.60 9.39
N VAL A 193 -15.25 -5.12 9.58
CA VAL A 193 -15.65 -3.71 9.52
C VAL A 193 -14.87 -2.93 10.58
N GLY A 194 -14.10 -1.91 10.20
CA GLY A 194 -13.37 -1.08 11.17
C GLY A 194 -12.24 -0.19 10.62
N THR A 195 -11.83 -0.35 9.37
CA THR A 195 -10.86 0.52 8.68
C THR A 195 -11.49 1.14 7.44
N THR A 196 -10.99 2.30 7.00
CA THR A 196 -11.28 2.79 5.65
C THR A 196 -10.75 1.78 4.63
N LEU A 197 -11.48 1.47 3.56
CA LEU A 197 -11.00 0.50 2.56
C LEU A 197 -9.69 0.97 1.88
N PHE A 198 -9.40 2.28 1.86
CA PHE A 198 -8.13 2.78 1.33
C PHE A 198 -6.93 2.40 2.22
N MET A 199 -7.08 2.45 3.55
CA MET A 199 -6.05 1.93 4.46
C MET A 199 -5.81 0.44 4.27
N ASP A 200 -6.87 -0.36 4.07
CA ASP A 200 -6.70 -1.78 3.76
C ASP A 200 -5.90 -1.99 2.48
N TYR A 201 -6.13 -1.15 1.49
CA TYR A 201 -5.33 -1.12 0.28
C TYR A 201 -3.87 -0.69 0.56
N ALA A 202 -3.64 0.30 1.42
CA ALA A 202 -2.31 0.74 1.82
C ALA A 202 -1.53 -0.29 2.66
N LEU A 203 -2.19 -1.29 3.23
CA LEU A 203 -1.54 -2.48 3.79
C LEU A 203 -1.29 -3.54 2.72
N VAL A 204 -2.11 -3.57 1.67
CA VAL A 204 -1.95 -4.51 0.54
C VAL A 204 -0.74 -4.19 -0.33
N TYR A 205 -0.40 -2.92 -0.38
CA TYR A 205 0.76 -2.38 -1.08
C TYR A 205 1.73 -1.86 -0.02
N PRO A 206 3.05 -1.98 -0.21
CA PRO A 206 4.03 -1.53 0.79
C PRO A 206 4.13 0.01 0.83
N LEU A 207 3.03 0.70 1.16
CA LEU A 207 2.91 2.17 1.21
C LEU A 207 3.29 2.68 2.62
N TYR A 208 4.50 2.32 3.08
CA TYR A 208 4.93 2.54 4.46
C TYR A 208 4.86 4.01 4.88
N SER A 209 5.39 4.91 4.06
CA SER A 209 5.38 6.34 4.36
C SER A 209 3.98 6.94 4.43
N TYR A 210 3.05 6.39 3.64
CA TYR A 210 1.65 6.80 3.70
C TYR A 210 0.99 6.36 5.01
N VAL A 211 1.21 5.11 5.40
CA VAL A 211 0.66 4.56 6.65
C VAL A 211 1.22 5.32 7.85
N GLU A 212 2.53 5.57 7.87
CA GLU A 212 3.19 6.41 8.89
C GLU A 212 2.54 7.80 8.95
N HIS A 213 2.45 8.51 7.83
CA HIS A 213 1.82 9.82 7.75
C HIS A 213 0.36 9.80 8.22
N TRP A 214 -0.42 8.79 7.81
CA TRP A 214 -1.81 8.66 8.22
C TRP A 214 -1.91 8.47 9.74
N LEU A 215 -1.08 7.61 10.33
CA LEU A 215 -1.09 7.35 11.77
C LEU A 215 -0.74 8.61 12.57
N GLU A 216 0.27 9.36 12.14
CA GLU A 216 0.67 10.63 12.78
C GLU A 216 -0.43 11.69 12.78
N ASN A 217 -1.30 11.67 11.76
CA ASN A 217 -2.38 12.63 11.59
C ASN A 217 -3.75 12.12 12.09
N THR A 218 -3.84 10.85 12.53
CA THR A 218 -5.09 10.24 13.00
C THR A 218 -5.31 10.52 14.50
N SER A 219 -6.57 10.76 14.89
CA SER A 219 -6.89 11.01 16.29
C SER A 219 -6.60 9.78 17.17
N LYS A 220 -6.18 9.99 18.42
CA LYS A 220 -5.92 8.87 19.35
C LYS A 220 -7.11 7.93 19.54
N ALA A 221 -8.33 8.48 19.52
CA ALA A 221 -9.56 7.69 19.63
C ALA A 221 -9.74 6.76 18.42
N ASP A 222 -9.52 7.30 17.22
CA ASP A 222 -9.59 6.52 15.98
C ASP A 222 -8.48 5.46 15.93
N LEU A 223 -7.26 5.80 16.36
CA LEU A 223 -6.15 4.85 16.47
C LEU A 223 -6.45 3.70 17.45
N GLN A 224 -7.06 4.00 18.59
CA GLN A 224 -7.44 2.97 19.56
C GLN A 224 -8.49 1.99 19.02
N SER A 225 -9.38 2.49 18.15
CA SER A 225 -10.45 1.68 17.55
C SER A 225 -9.95 0.85 16.34
N SER A 226 -9.19 1.47 15.44
CA SER A 226 -8.81 0.91 14.14
C SER A 226 -7.40 0.33 14.11
N GLY A 227 -6.47 0.89 14.88
CA GLY A 227 -5.05 0.53 14.88
C GLY A 227 -4.80 -0.95 15.19
N LYS A 228 -5.62 -1.55 16.06
CA LYS A 228 -5.57 -2.98 16.38
C LYS A 228 -5.82 -3.87 15.16
N PHE A 229 -6.79 -3.49 14.33
CA PHE A 229 -7.13 -4.23 13.12
C PHE A 229 -6.05 -4.05 12.04
N ILE A 230 -5.51 -2.84 11.91
CA ILE A 230 -4.42 -2.53 10.98
C ILE A 230 -3.17 -3.35 11.35
N LEU A 231 -2.81 -3.40 12.64
CA LEU A 231 -1.68 -4.19 13.15
C LEU A 231 -1.85 -5.68 12.90
N LEU A 232 -3.04 -6.23 13.20
CA LEU A 232 -3.34 -7.63 12.91
C LEU A 232 -3.24 -7.94 11.41
N LYS A 233 -3.73 -7.03 10.55
CA LYS A 233 -3.65 -7.18 9.08
C LYS A 233 -2.21 -7.20 8.59
N ALA A 234 -1.35 -6.32 9.11
CA ALA A 234 0.08 -6.32 8.77
C ALA A 234 0.77 -7.64 9.19
N ALA A 235 0.50 -8.11 10.41
CA ALA A 235 1.09 -9.36 10.92
C ALA A 235 0.66 -10.58 10.11
N ARG A 236 -0.64 -10.71 9.78
CA ARG A 236 -1.15 -11.79 8.91
C ARG A 236 -0.55 -11.80 7.52
N ARG A 237 -0.11 -10.64 7.03
CA ARG A 237 0.56 -10.48 5.74
C ARG A 237 2.05 -10.73 5.79
N GLU A 238 2.59 -11.07 6.96
CA GLU A 238 4.02 -11.31 7.14
C GLU A 238 4.86 -10.06 6.78
N ASP A 239 4.27 -8.87 6.91
CA ASP A 239 4.91 -7.59 6.60
C ASP A 239 5.62 -7.05 7.83
N VAL A 240 6.84 -7.53 8.06
CA VAL A 240 7.68 -7.15 9.20
C VAL A 240 7.83 -5.64 9.32
N GLN A 241 8.09 -4.96 8.20
CA GLN A 241 8.34 -3.52 8.21
C GLN A 241 7.08 -2.75 8.61
N MET A 242 5.92 -3.14 8.07
CA MET A 242 4.65 -2.54 8.47
C MET A 242 4.34 -2.83 9.94
N VAL A 243 4.55 -4.05 10.43
CA VAL A 243 4.35 -4.39 11.85
C VAL A 243 5.20 -3.51 12.77
N THR A 244 6.48 -3.30 12.43
CA THR A 244 7.37 -2.39 13.17
C THR A 244 6.81 -0.97 13.22
N ILE A 245 6.52 -0.38 12.05
CA ILE A 245 5.98 0.99 11.96
C ILE A 245 4.70 1.14 12.79
N LEU A 246 3.79 0.17 12.65
CA LEU A 246 2.53 0.19 13.37
C LEU A 246 2.74 0.09 14.88
N LEU A 247 3.59 -0.82 15.38
CA LEU A 247 3.81 -0.94 16.82
C LEU A 247 4.50 0.29 17.41
N ASP A 248 5.51 0.84 16.73
CA ASP A 248 6.24 2.04 17.17
C ASP A 248 5.24 3.19 17.38
N ILE A 249 4.42 3.50 16.37
CA ILE A 249 3.51 4.65 16.40
C ILE A 249 2.27 4.36 17.27
N LEU A 250 1.69 3.16 17.18
CA LEU A 250 0.49 2.82 17.94
C LEU A 250 0.76 2.80 19.45
N LEU A 251 1.97 2.42 19.90
CA LEU A 251 2.35 2.47 21.31
C LEU A 251 2.55 3.90 21.81
N GLU A 252 3.12 4.79 21.01
CA GLU A 252 3.13 6.23 21.31
C GLU A 252 1.70 6.79 21.43
N GLY A 253 0.79 6.25 20.61
CA GLY A 253 -0.65 6.48 20.69
C GLY A 253 -1.35 5.85 21.90
N GLY A 254 -0.67 4.98 22.65
CA GLY A 254 -1.21 4.27 23.83
C GLY A 254 -2.01 3.01 23.50
N VAL A 255 -1.86 2.44 22.30
CA VAL A 255 -2.50 1.18 21.91
C VAL A 255 -1.66 0.02 22.45
N ASN A 256 -2.22 -0.72 23.40
CA ASN A 256 -1.59 -1.90 23.96
C ASN A 256 -1.74 -3.10 23.00
N PRO A 257 -0.66 -3.85 22.64
CA PRO A 257 -0.78 -5.11 21.87
C PRO A 257 -1.67 -6.17 22.56
N ASP A 258 -1.80 -6.09 23.89
CA ASP A 258 -2.70 -6.93 24.70
C ASP A 258 -4.11 -6.36 24.81
N ALA A 259 -4.46 -5.35 24.02
CA ALA A 259 -5.82 -4.86 23.96
C ALA A 259 -6.70 -5.81 23.15
N HIS A 260 -7.90 -6.09 23.67
CA HIS A 260 -8.88 -6.91 22.97
C HIS A 260 -9.33 -6.24 21.67
N VAL A 261 -9.47 -7.05 20.62
CA VAL A 261 -10.05 -6.64 19.34
C VAL A 261 -11.58 -6.66 19.49
N ALA A 262 -12.26 -5.60 19.02
CA ALA A 262 -13.71 -5.51 19.21
C ALA A 262 -14.42 -6.71 18.55
N LYS A 263 -15.37 -7.32 19.28
CA LYS A 263 -16.11 -8.56 18.92
C LYS A 263 -15.35 -9.87 19.07
N GLU A 264 -14.05 -9.85 19.35
CA GLU A 264 -13.26 -11.05 19.60
C GLU A 264 -12.91 -11.17 21.09
N SER A 265 -12.83 -12.40 21.59
CA SER A 265 -12.40 -12.68 22.97
C SER A 265 -10.87 -12.68 23.11
N MET A 266 -10.15 -12.34 22.05
CA MET A 266 -8.70 -12.40 21.97
C MET A 266 -8.10 -11.01 21.78
N THR A 267 -6.88 -10.85 22.30
CA THR A 267 -6.02 -9.69 22.06
C THR A 267 -5.37 -9.77 20.68
N VAL A 268 -4.84 -8.64 20.18
CA VAL A 268 -4.06 -8.64 18.93
C VAL A 268 -2.89 -9.62 19.04
N TRP A 269 -2.22 -9.64 20.18
CA TRP A 269 -1.13 -10.56 20.45
C TRP A 269 -1.55 -12.03 20.39
N GLN A 270 -2.66 -12.40 21.01
CA GLN A 270 -3.20 -13.78 20.95
C GLN A 270 -3.58 -14.18 19.53
N LEU A 271 -4.12 -13.26 18.72
CA LEU A 271 -4.47 -13.54 17.32
C LEU A 271 -3.25 -13.75 16.43
N VAL A 272 -2.14 -13.05 16.72
CA VAL A 272 -0.85 -13.25 16.05
C VAL A 272 -0.29 -14.64 16.40
N LEU A 273 -0.34 -15.03 17.66
CA LEU A 273 0.08 -16.36 18.12
C LEU A 273 -0.81 -17.48 17.53
N LEU A 274 -2.12 -17.27 17.45
CA LEU A 274 -3.05 -18.20 16.81
C LEU A 274 -2.71 -18.37 15.32
N GLN A 275 -2.42 -17.26 14.63
CA GLN A 275 -2.03 -17.30 13.23
C GLN A 275 -0.74 -18.10 13.02
N LEU A 276 0.24 -17.95 13.92
CA LEU A 276 1.48 -18.72 13.90
C LEU A 276 1.20 -20.23 13.98
N GLN A 277 0.27 -20.67 14.84
CA GLN A 277 -0.12 -22.08 14.94
C GLN A 277 -0.78 -22.59 13.66
N ILE A 278 -1.65 -21.79 13.03
CA ILE A 278 -2.32 -22.16 11.77
C ILE A 278 -1.30 -22.34 10.65
N VAL A 279 -0.31 -21.45 10.55
CA VAL A 279 0.75 -21.52 9.52
C VAL A 279 1.61 -22.77 9.71
N ASP A 280 1.97 -23.10 10.96
CA ASP A 280 2.75 -24.30 11.30
C ASP A 280 2.02 -25.60 10.86
N LEU A 281 0.73 -25.71 11.19
CA LEU A 281 -0.10 -26.87 10.84
C LEU A 281 -0.23 -27.09 9.32
N ALA A 282 -0.21 -26.01 8.54
CA ALA A 282 -0.41 -26.08 7.09
C ALA A 282 0.86 -26.50 6.32
N GLN A 283 2.07 -26.32 6.88
CA GLN A 283 3.30 -26.26 6.09
C GLN A 283 4.27 -27.44 6.19
N GLY A 284 3.93 -28.53 6.90
CA GLY A 284 4.61 -29.84 6.83
C GLY A 284 6.00 -29.85 6.17
N GLN A 285 6.99 -29.24 6.84
CA GLN A 285 8.44 -29.28 6.58
C GLN A 285 9.18 -28.38 5.54
N ALA A 286 8.63 -27.38 4.82
CA ALA A 286 9.41 -26.88 3.65
C ALA A 286 9.62 -25.38 3.35
N GLU A 287 9.29 -24.40 4.21
CA GLU A 287 9.63 -22.99 3.90
C GLU A 287 10.38 -22.28 5.05
N SER A 288 11.69 -22.48 5.11
CA SER A 288 12.61 -21.82 6.07
C SER A 288 12.51 -20.28 6.08
N GLY A 289 12.02 -19.69 4.99
CA GLY A 289 11.77 -18.26 4.85
C GLY A 289 10.63 -17.74 5.74
N ARG A 290 9.48 -18.43 5.79
CA ARG A 290 8.32 -17.97 6.56
C ARG A 290 8.55 -18.07 8.07
N CYS A 291 9.24 -19.11 8.54
CA CYS A 291 9.67 -19.20 9.93
C CYS A 291 10.52 -17.99 10.34
N ALA A 292 11.41 -17.51 9.45
CA ALA A 292 12.23 -16.33 9.75
C ALA A 292 11.38 -15.08 9.97
N VAL A 293 10.39 -14.88 9.11
CA VAL A 293 9.49 -13.74 9.15
C VAL A 293 8.61 -13.77 10.40
N TRP A 294 8.01 -14.91 10.73
CA TRP A 294 7.21 -15.05 11.93
C TRP A 294 8.02 -14.88 13.21
N ALA A 295 9.25 -15.44 13.26
CA ALA A 295 10.13 -15.23 14.41
C ALA A 295 10.40 -13.74 14.64
N GLU A 296 10.60 -12.99 13.55
CA GLU A 296 10.82 -11.55 13.62
C GLU A 296 9.58 -10.78 14.09
N ILE A 297 8.38 -11.14 13.61
CA ILE A 297 7.12 -10.55 14.08
C ILE A 297 6.93 -10.82 15.59
N ILE A 298 7.11 -12.06 16.04
CA ILE A 298 7.02 -12.41 17.47
C ILE A 298 8.03 -11.62 18.30
N ARG A 299 9.28 -11.50 17.83
CA ARG A 299 10.31 -10.68 18.47
C ARG A 299 9.85 -9.24 18.63
N ILE A 300 9.34 -8.63 17.55
CA ILE A 300 8.85 -7.25 17.54
C ILE A 300 7.70 -7.06 18.55
N PHE A 301 6.74 -7.98 18.65
CA PHE A 301 5.67 -7.90 19.66
C PHE A 301 6.20 -8.00 21.10
N LEU A 302 7.14 -8.91 21.36
CA LEU A 302 7.73 -9.09 22.69
C LEU A 302 8.55 -7.87 23.12
N GLU A 303 9.34 -7.29 22.22
CA GLU A 303 10.08 -6.04 22.48
C GLU A 303 9.14 -4.86 22.79
N HIS A 304 7.95 -4.90 22.20
CA HIS A 304 6.84 -3.99 22.44
C HIS A 304 5.93 -4.41 23.61
N ARG A 305 6.45 -5.25 24.51
CA ARG A 305 5.84 -5.64 25.79
C ARG A 305 4.51 -6.40 25.69
N ALA A 306 4.28 -7.11 24.59
CA ALA A 306 3.18 -8.08 24.54
C ALA A 306 3.30 -9.11 25.67
N ASP A 307 2.17 -9.53 26.25
CA ASP A 307 2.15 -10.34 27.46
C ASP A 307 2.81 -11.72 27.23
N PRO A 308 3.97 -12.03 27.85
CA PRO A 308 4.62 -13.33 27.72
C PRO A 308 3.84 -14.45 28.43
N CYS A 309 2.84 -14.12 29.25
CA CYS A 309 1.99 -15.06 29.97
C CYS A 309 0.66 -15.34 29.25
N ALA A 310 0.42 -14.73 28.08
CA ALA A 310 -0.77 -14.98 27.30
C ALA A 310 -0.91 -16.48 26.93
N THR A 311 -2.16 -16.90 26.75
CA THR A 311 -2.50 -18.25 26.29
C THR A 311 -3.33 -18.18 25.01
N VAL A 312 -3.14 -19.17 24.13
CA VAL A 312 -3.95 -19.39 22.92
C VAL A 312 -4.33 -20.86 22.90
N ASP A 313 -5.64 -21.15 22.85
CA ASP A 313 -6.18 -22.51 22.96
C ASP A 313 -5.58 -23.30 24.15
N ASP A 314 -5.55 -22.65 25.32
CA ASP A 314 -4.96 -23.14 26.57
C ASP A 314 -3.43 -23.42 26.52
N LEU A 315 -2.76 -23.13 25.40
CA LEU A 315 -1.32 -23.24 25.27
C LEU A 315 -0.65 -21.92 25.66
N PRO A 316 0.32 -21.91 26.60
CA PRO A 316 1.07 -20.71 26.92
C PRO A 316 1.96 -20.29 25.74
N VAL A 317 2.27 -18.99 25.62
CA VAL A 317 3.15 -18.43 24.56
C VAL A 317 4.41 -19.28 24.34
N ARG A 318 5.06 -19.72 25.42
CA ARG A 318 6.24 -20.60 25.36
C ARG A 318 6.00 -21.88 24.58
N ALA A 319 4.88 -22.56 24.82
CA ALA A 319 4.53 -23.79 24.12
C ALA A 319 4.22 -23.53 22.64
N VAL A 320 3.51 -22.43 22.35
CA VAL A 320 3.23 -21.99 20.97
C VAL A 320 4.53 -21.75 20.20
N ILE A 321 5.48 -21.00 20.76
CA ILE A 321 6.80 -20.74 20.16
C ILE A 321 7.58 -22.05 19.97
N MET A 322 7.62 -22.93 20.97
CA MET A 322 8.34 -24.19 20.86
C MET A 322 7.78 -25.10 19.75
N SER A 323 6.46 -25.16 19.61
CA SER A 323 5.79 -25.91 18.55
C SER A 323 6.11 -25.33 17.18
N ALA A 324 5.82 -24.04 16.98
CA ALA A 324 5.95 -23.38 15.67
C ALA A 324 7.39 -23.31 15.13
N PHE A 325 8.38 -23.42 16.03
CA PHE A 325 9.80 -23.38 15.68
C PHE A 325 10.51 -24.69 16.06
N GLU A 326 9.79 -25.83 16.08
CA GLU A 326 10.39 -27.15 16.38
C GLU A 326 11.56 -27.47 15.44
N CYS A 327 11.49 -27.04 14.17
CA CYS A 327 12.56 -27.24 13.20
C CYS A 327 13.69 -26.18 13.24
N ASP A 328 13.56 -25.12 14.06
CA ASP A 328 14.53 -24.02 14.19
C ASP A 328 14.77 -23.67 15.66
N HIS A 329 15.40 -24.60 16.38
CA HIS A 329 15.68 -24.48 17.81
C HIS A 329 16.51 -23.23 18.18
N VAL A 330 17.32 -22.73 17.24
CA VAL A 330 18.14 -21.52 17.46
C VAL A 330 17.23 -20.30 17.59
N ARG A 331 16.31 -20.10 16.65
CA ARG A 331 15.34 -18.99 16.73
C ARG A 331 14.37 -19.17 17.89
N ALA A 332 13.89 -20.39 18.13
CA ALA A 332 13.07 -20.68 19.31
C ALA A 332 13.78 -20.26 20.59
N GLY A 333 15.06 -20.64 20.76
CA GLY A 333 15.88 -20.25 21.91
C GLY A 333 16.05 -18.74 22.07
N GLN A 334 16.26 -18.02 20.96
CA GLN A 334 16.34 -16.55 20.95
C GLN A 334 15.05 -15.90 21.45
N LEU A 335 13.89 -16.30 20.92
CA LEU A 335 12.59 -15.78 21.34
C LEU A 335 12.26 -16.11 22.79
N LEU A 336 12.51 -17.35 23.20
CA LEU A 336 12.29 -17.78 24.58
C LEU A 336 13.18 -17.06 25.59
N SER A 337 14.36 -16.58 25.18
CA SER A 337 15.23 -15.77 26.04
C SER A 337 14.67 -14.38 26.38
N LEU A 338 13.68 -13.90 25.61
CA LEU A 338 12.99 -12.63 25.85
C LEU A 338 11.90 -12.75 26.93
N LEU A 339 11.27 -13.92 27.08
CA LEU A 339 10.11 -14.09 27.98
C LEU A 339 10.43 -13.84 29.47
N PRO A 340 11.52 -14.37 30.07
CA PRO A 340 11.80 -14.17 31.50
C PRO A 340 12.04 -12.70 31.84
N LYS A 341 12.73 -11.96 30.97
CA LYS A 341 13.01 -10.52 31.16
C LYS A 341 11.70 -9.74 31.27
N LEU A 342 10.76 -10.00 30.36
CA LEU A 342 9.45 -9.36 30.36
C LEU A 342 8.59 -9.77 31.57
N GLN A 343 8.68 -11.02 32.03
CA GLN A 343 7.98 -11.47 33.23
C GLN A 343 8.48 -10.76 34.50
N GLU A 344 9.79 -10.52 34.63
CA GLU A 344 10.36 -9.77 35.74
C GLU A 344 9.96 -8.29 35.69
N GLU A 345 10.00 -7.67 34.49
CA GLU A 345 9.57 -6.30 34.28
C GLU A 345 8.08 -6.10 34.61
N ASN A 346 7.21 -7.02 34.21
CA ASN A 346 5.77 -6.97 34.51
C ASN A 346 5.48 -7.12 36.01
N ARG A 347 6.28 -7.93 36.73
CA ARG A 347 6.17 -8.05 38.21
C ARG A 347 6.66 -6.78 38.93
N GLY A 348 7.69 -6.11 38.41
CA GLY A 348 8.23 -4.88 39.00
C GLY A 348 7.48 -3.60 38.63
N GLY A 349 6.86 -3.56 37.45
CA GLY A 349 6.26 -2.37 36.83
C GLY A 349 4.95 -1.89 37.46
N SER A 350 4.25 -2.75 38.22
CA SER A 350 2.99 -2.39 38.89
C SER A 350 3.14 -1.24 39.93
N LYS A 351 4.37 -0.82 40.26
CA LYS A 351 4.65 0.30 41.18
C LYS A 351 5.22 1.58 40.55
N LEU A 352 5.61 1.60 39.26
CA LEU A 352 6.38 2.72 38.67
C LEU A 352 5.75 3.40 37.44
N GLN A 353 4.66 2.90 36.88
CA GLN A 353 4.19 3.31 35.54
C GLN A 353 3.42 4.65 35.42
N PHE A 354 3.37 5.53 36.42
CA PHE A 354 2.76 6.87 36.25
C PHE A 354 3.74 8.05 36.16
N GLN A 355 5.05 7.86 36.34
CA GLN A 355 5.99 8.99 36.38
C GLN A 355 6.94 9.12 35.18
N GLY A 356 7.11 8.09 34.35
CA GLY A 356 8.12 8.07 33.29
C GLY A 356 7.77 8.83 32.00
N PHE A 357 6.48 8.94 31.65
CA PHE A 357 6.09 9.40 30.31
C PHE A 357 5.95 10.93 30.15
N LYS A 358 6.15 11.73 31.22
CA LYS A 358 6.03 13.20 31.18
C LYS A 358 7.33 13.97 30.91
N ARG A 359 8.47 13.31 30.68
CA ARG A 359 9.78 13.99 30.57
C ARG A 359 10.35 14.14 29.15
N LEU A 360 9.68 13.68 28.10
CA LEU A 360 10.18 13.78 26.72
C LEU A 360 9.48 14.81 25.82
N PHE A 361 8.52 15.58 26.34
CA PHE A 361 7.97 16.72 25.60
C PHE A 361 7.88 17.94 26.51
N LYS A 362 8.96 18.74 26.48
CA LYS A 362 8.99 20.15 26.86
C LYS A 362 9.76 20.92 25.81
#